data_AF-A0A1M6CQQ3-F1
#
_entry.id   AF-A0A1M6CQQ3-F1
#
_cell.length_a   1.000
_cell.length_b   1.000
_cell.length_c   1.000
_cell.angle_alpha   90.00
_cell.angle_beta   90.00
_cell.angle_gamma   90.00
#
_symmetry.space_group_name_H-M   'P 1'
#
loop_
_entity.id
_entity.type
_entity.pdbx_description
1 polymer ?
#
loop_
_entity_poly.entity_id
_entity_poly.type
_entity_poly.pdbx_seq_one_letter_code
_entity_poly.pdbx_strand_id
1 'polypeptide(L)'
;MKIPKTIDTRAELAVYLQQYALREHGFDPGPLDGIEGVRTRAALADACQQHLDAAGLTKVPAYAERAQEYLGLSEVPGAESNRTILGWIRSFFSWAKDDGELAWCAIFINTMLAKSGIRGTGSAAARSFLQWGEPVEKPRKGDIVVFWRGSRQGWQGHVGLYWGEAGSEHIYCLGGNQANRVSIAKYPRSRVLGYRREAGNDTQ
;
A
#
# COMPACT_ATOMS: atom_id res chain seq x y z
N MET A 1 -16.55 -5.01 -38.33
CA MET A 1 -17.68 -4.84 -37.39
C MET A 1 -18.97 -4.54 -38.17
N LYS A 2 -20.03 -5.34 -37.99
CA LYS A 2 -21.36 -5.07 -38.55
C LYS A 2 -22.32 -4.80 -37.38
N ILE A 3 -22.82 -3.57 -37.27
CA ILE A 3 -23.76 -3.16 -36.22
C ILE A 3 -25.12 -3.84 -36.50
N PRO A 4 -25.68 -4.62 -35.56
CA PRO A 4 -27.01 -5.22 -35.70
C PRO A 4 -28.10 -4.17 -35.95
N LYS A 5 -29.10 -4.53 -36.76
CA LYS A 5 -30.29 -3.69 -36.99
C LYS A 5 -31.16 -3.50 -35.74
N THR A 6 -30.89 -4.23 -34.67
CA THR A 6 -31.59 -4.13 -33.37
C THR A 6 -31.03 -3.02 -32.49
N ILE A 7 -30.00 -2.32 -32.93
CA ILE A 7 -29.40 -1.17 -32.24
C ILE A 7 -29.94 0.08 -32.89
N ASP A 8 -30.83 0.77 -32.19
CA ASP A 8 -31.60 1.87 -32.74
C ASP A 8 -31.28 3.21 -32.06
N THR A 9 -30.56 3.18 -30.94
CA THR A 9 -30.17 4.38 -30.18
C THR A 9 -28.65 4.56 -30.06
N ARG A 10 -28.23 5.81 -29.84
CA ARG A 10 -26.81 6.13 -29.56
C ARG A 10 -26.29 5.45 -28.27
N ALA A 11 -27.17 5.27 -27.28
CA ALA A 11 -26.81 4.61 -26.02
C ALA A 11 -26.53 3.11 -26.24
N GLU A 12 -27.42 2.42 -26.96
CA GLU A 12 -27.22 1.00 -27.32
C GLU A 12 -25.97 0.83 -28.19
N LEU A 13 -25.72 1.76 -29.13
CA LEU A 13 -24.50 1.74 -29.93
C LEU A 13 -23.24 1.88 -29.06
N ALA A 14 -23.25 2.74 -28.05
CA ALA A 14 -22.12 2.90 -27.14
C ALA A 14 -21.85 1.60 -26.35
N VAL A 15 -22.90 0.97 -25.82
CA VAL A 15 -22.78 -0.32 -25.12
C VAL A 15 -22.29 -1.41 -26.07
N TYR A 16 -22.80 -1.48 -27.29
CA TYR A 16 -22.35 -2.45 -28.28
C TYR A 16 -20.87 -2.29 -28.61
N LEU A 17 -20.39 -1.04 -28.75
CA LEU A 17 -18.98 -0.76 -29.00
C LEU A 17 -18.11 -1.19 -27.80
N GLN A 18 -18.58 -1.00 -26.57
CA GLN A 18 -17.91 -1.52 -25.37
C GLN A 18 -17.87 -3.06 -25.38
N GLN A 19 -19.00 -3.72 -25.61
CA GLN A 19 -19.06 -5.18 -25.70
C GLN A 19 -18.13 -5.70 -26.81
N TYR A 20 -18.12 -5.05 -27.98
CA TYR A 20 -17.22 -5.42 -29.07
C TYR A 20 -15.75 -5.30 -28.64
N ALA A 21 -15.36 -4.16 -28.08
CA ALA A 21 -13.99 -3.92 -27.62
C ALA A 21 -13.56 -4.92 -26.54
N LEU A 22 -14.42 -5.22 -25.57
CA LEU A 22 -14.16 -6.21 -24.52
C LEU A 22 -13.89 -7.59 -25.12
N ARG A 23 -14.69 -8.01 -26.09
CA ARG A 23 -14.51 -9.31 -26.76
C ARG A 23 -13.20 -9.38 -27.55
N GLU A 24 -12.84 -8.32 -28.28
CA GLU A 24 -11.56 -8.24 -29.00
C GLU A 24 -10.35 -8.32 -28.05
N HIS A 25 -10.52 -7.88 -26.79
CA HIS A 25 -9.50 -7.96 -25.75
C HIS A 25 -9.61 -9.21 -24.86
N GLY A 26 -10.41 -10.21 -25.27
CA GLY A 26 -10.48 -11.51 -24.63
C GLY A 26 -11.45 -11.65 -23.45
N PHE A 27 -12.27 -10.63 -23.17
CA PHE A 27 -13.30 -10.71 -22.14
C PHE A 27 -14.63 -11.24 -22.71
N ASP A 28 -15.50 -11.82 -21.87
CA ASP A 28 -16.86 -12.23 -22.24
C ASP A 28 -17.91 -11.23 -21.74
N PRO A 29 -18.30 -10.23 -22.55
CA PRO A 29 -19.37 -9.31 -22.20
C PRO A 29 -20.77 -9.92 -22.38
N GLY A 30 -20.88 -11.18 -22.80
CA GLY A 30 -22.14 -11.77 -23.24
C GLY A 30 -22.47 -11.40 -24.70
N PRO A 31 -23.76 -11.40 -25.10
CA PRO A 31 -24.19 -11.04 -26.45
C PRO A 31 -23.76 -9.63 -26.85
N LEU A 32 -23.47 -9.40 -28.14
CA LEU A 32 -23.21 -8.06 -28.69
C LEU A 32 -24.54 -7.43 -29.13
N ASP A 33 -25.37 -7.09 -28.16
CA ASP A 33 -26.76 -6.66 -28.36
C ASP A 33 -27.00 -5.18 -28.05
N GLY A 34 -25.99 -4.46 -27.52
CA GLY A 34 -26.15 -3.08 -27.08
C GLY A 34 -26.85 -2.93 -25.74
N ILE A 35 -27.02 -4.01 -24.98
CA ILE A 35 -27.67 -4.01 -23.67
C ILE A 35 -26.64 -4.25 -22.57
N GLU A 36 -26.56 -3.36 -21.59
CA GLU A 36 -25.60 -3.47 -20.49
C GLU A 36 -26.09 -4.45 -19.42
N GLY A 37 -26.02 -5.74 -19.74
CA GLY A 37 -26.37 -6.83 -18.85
C GLY A 37 -25.32 -7.11 -17.78
N VAL A 38 -25.59 -8.10 -16.91
CA VAL A 38 -24.67 -8.52 -15.84
C VAL A 38 -23.30 -8.96 -16.37
N ARG A 39 -23.25 -9.60 -17.54
CA ARG A 39 -22.01 -10.03 -18.19
C ARG A 39 -21.22 -8.84 -18.74
N THR A 40 -21.87 -7.88 -19.41
CA THR A 40 -21.23 -6.64 -19.87
C THR A 40 -20.60 -5.88 -18.70
N ARG A 41 -21.32 -5.72 -17.59
CA ARG A 41 -20.80 -5.06 -16.39
C ARG A 41 -19.61 -5.80 -15.77
N ALA A 42 -19.70 -7.13 -15.67
CA ALA A 42 -18.61 -7.95 -15.15
C ALA A 42 -17.36 -7.83 -16.04
N ALA A 43 -17.50 -7.95 -17.36
CA ALA A 43 -16.40 -7.80 -18.30
C ALA A 43 -15.77 -6.40 -18.26
N LEU A 44 -16.56 -5.34 -18.11
CA LEU A 44 -16.04 -3.98 -17.90
C LEU A 44 -15.25 -3.86 -16.60
N ALA A 45 -15.75 -4.45 -15.51
CA ALA A 45 -15.06 -4.47 -14.22
C ALA A 45 -13.75 -5.24 -14.30
N ASP A 46 -13.74 -6.42 -14.93
CA ASP A 46 -12.54 -7.24 -15.12
C ASP A 46 -11.52 -6.52 -16.01
N ALA A 47 -11.96 -5.89 -17.10
CA ALA A 47 -11.08 -5.12 -17.97
C ALA A 47 -10.49 -3.90 -17.28
N CYS A 48 -11.29 -3.20 -16.47
CA CYS A 48 -10.80 -2.12 -15.63
C CYS A 48 -9.78 -2.64 -14.60
N GLN A 49 -10.08 -3.74 -13.91
CA GLN A 49 -9.19 -4.36 -12.94
C GLN A 49 -7.87 -4.80 -13.59
N GLN A 50 -7.92 -5.49 -14.74
CA GLN A 50 -6.72 -5.91 -15.46
C GLN A 50 -5.91 -4.72 -15.96
N HIS A 51 -6.56 -3.62 -16.38
CA HIS A 51 -5.85 -2.39 -16.76
C HIS A 51 -5.17 -1.74 -15.55
N LEU A 52 -5.85 -1.70 -14.40
CA LEU A 52 -5.29 -1.20 -13.14
C LEU A 52 -4.12 -2.09 -12.67
N ASP A 53 -4.23 -3.42 -12.80
CA ASP A 53 -3.18 -4.39 -12.49
C ASP A 53 -1.97 -4.21 -13.42
N ALA A 54 -2.19 -4.11 -14.73
CA ALA A 54 -1.15 -3.87 -15.72
C ALA A 54 -0.47 -2.52 -15.55
N ALA A 55 -1.21 -1.50 -15.10
CA ALA A 55 -0.67 -0.20 -14.71
C ALA A 55 0.04 -0.22 -13.34
N GLY A 56 0.07 -1.36 -12.64
CA GLY A 56 0.66 -1.50 -11.31
C GLY A 56 -0.06 -0.67 -10.24
N LEU A 57 -1.32 -0.31 -10.46
CA LEU A 57 -2.12 0.54 -9.57
C LEU A 57 -2.80 -0.25 -8.43
N THR A 58 -2.80 -1.58 -8.51
CA THR A 58 -3.50 -2.47 -7.57
C THR A 58 -2.57 -3.40 -6.79
N LYS A 59 -1.37 -3.68 -7.30
CA LYS A 59 -0.35 -4.46 -6.59
C LYS A 59 0.51 -3.54 -5.74
N VAL A 60 0.36 -3.65 -4.42
CA VAL A 60 1.33 -3.09 -3.48
C VAL A 60 2.55 -4.00 -3.40
N PRO A 61 3.74 -3.50 -3.05
CA PRO A 61 4.92 -4.34 -2.85
C PRO A 61 4.68 -5.45 -1.81
N ALA A 62 5.41 -6.57 -1.91
CA ALA A 62 5.21 -7.72 -1.03
C ALA A 62 5.28 -7.37 0.47
N TYR A 63 6.17 -6.44 0.86
CA TYR A 63 6.27 -6.00 2.26
C TYR A 63 5.04 -5.20 2.71
N ALA A 64 4.34 -4.53 1.79
CA ALA A 64 3.10 -3.84 2.04
C ALA A 64 1.91 -4.81 2.14
N GLU A 65 1.93 -5.93 1.41
CA GLU A 65 1.00 -7.04 1.61
C GLU A 65 1.16 -7.63 3.02
N ARG A 66 2.39 -7.95 3.42
CA ARG A 66 2.70 -8.44 4.78
C ARG A 66 2.24 -7.48 5.86
N ALA A 67 2.43 -6.17 5.68
CA ALA A 67 2.02 -5.18 6.65
C ALA A 67 0.50 -5.21 6.93
N GLN A 68 -0.32 -5.52 5.92
CA GLN A 68 -1.78 -5.61 6.08
C GLN A 68 -2.20 -6.82 6.93
N GLU A 69 -1.46 -7.94 6.86
CA GLU A 69 -1.73 -9.15 7.67
C GLU A 69 -1.71 -8.86 9.18
N TYR A 70 -1.01 -7.80 9.60
CA TYR A 70 -0.86 -7.41 11.00
C TYR A 70 -1.79 -6.27 11.44
N LEU A 71 -2.72 -5.80 10.59
CA LEU A 71 -3.67 -4.75 10.96
C LEU A 71 -4.43 -5.10 12.24
N GLY A 72 -4.43 -4.17 13.21
CA GLY A 72 -5.07 -4.35 14.50
C GLY A 72 -4.17 -4.98 15.58
N LEU A 73 -3.00 -5.52 15.23
CA LEU A 73 -2.03 -6.00 16.23
C LEU A 73 -1.59 -4.83 17.11
N SER A 74 -1.79 -4.93 18.42
CA SER A 74 -1.45 -3.90 19.40
C SER A 74 -0.56 -4.42 20.52
N GLU A 75 0.14 -3.51 21.19
CA GLU A 75 0.77 -3.76 22.49
C GLU A 75 -0.29 -4.20 23.52
N VAL A 76 0.18 -4.85 24.59
CA VAL A 76 -0.67 -5.15 25.75
C VAL A 76 -0.35 -4.13 26.85
N PRO A 77 -1.35 -3.39 27.38
CA PRO A 77 -1.11 -2.47 28.48
C PRO A 77 -0.66 -3.18 29.77
N GLY A 78 0.22 -2.55 30.54
CA GLY A 78 0.62 -3.04 31.87
C GLY A 78 1.91 -3.85 31.83
N ALA A 79 1.99 -4.89 32.66
CA ALA A 79 3.19 -5.72 32.81
C ALA A 79 3.26 -6.90 31.81
N GLU A 80 2.22 -7.08 31.02
CA GLU A 80 2.18 -8.08 29.95
C GLU A 80 2.71 -7.51 28.64
N SER A 81 2.99 -8.38 27.66
CA SER A 81 3.44 -7.93 26.35
C SER A 81 2.90 -8.82 25.24
N ASN A 82 2.63 -8.21 24.09
CA ASN A 82 2.33 -8.93 22.88
C ASN A 82 3.59 -9.67 22.41
N ARG A 83 3.56 -11.00 22.48
CA ARG A 83 4.71 -11.86 22.12
C ARG A 83 5.24 -11.62 20.71
N THR A 84 4.37 -11.22 19.77
CA THR A 84 4.77 -10.92 18.40
C THR A 84 5.57 -9.62 18.34
N ILE A 85 5.05 -8.54 18.94
CA ILE A 85 5.72 -7.23 18.95
C ILE A 85 7.03 -7.31 19.75
N LEU A 86 6.99 -7.91 20.94
CA LEU A 86 8.18 -8.14 21.76
C LEU A 86 9.24 -8.98 21.03
N GLY A 87 8.81 -9.99 20.25
CA GLY A 87 9.71 -10.78 19.41
C GLY A 87 10.41 -9.94 18.35
N TRP A 88 9.70 -9.00 17.71
CA TRP A 88 10.31 -8.04 16.78
C TRP A 88 11.25 -7.08 17.48
N ILE A 89 10.87 -6.56 18.65
CA ILE A 89 11.73 -5.64 19.41
C ILE A 89 13.03 -6.36 19.82
N ARG A 90 12.95 -7.61 20.28
CA ARG A 90 14.11 -8.40 20.69
C ARG A 90 15.06 -8.77 19.56
N SER A 91 14.60 -8.76 18.30
CA SER A 91 15.51 -8.96 17.16
C SER A 91 16.43 -7.76 16.92
N PHE A 92 16.08 -6.58 17.45
CA PHE A 92 16.92 -5.37 17.43
C PHE A 92 17.59 -5.10 18.78
N PHE A 93 16.89 -5.39 19.87
CA PHE A 93 17.30 -5.11 21.24
C PHE A 93 17.03 -6.32 22.12
N SER A 94 17.97 -7.27 22.14
CA SER A 94 17.82 -8.56 22.83
C SER A 94 17.52 -8.44 24.33
N TRP A 95 17.87 -7.31 24.95
CA TRP A 95 17.62 -7.01 26.36
C TRP A 95 16.20 -6.49 26.66
N ALA A 96 15.39 -6.19 25.63
CA ALA A 96 14.04 -5.65 25.82
C ALA A 96 13.13 -6.60 26.61
N LYS A 97 12.44 -6.05 27.61
CA LYS A 97 11.59 -6.81 28.53
C LYS A 97 10.12 -6.74 28.17
N ASP A 98 9.69 -5.62 27.62
CA ASP A 98 8.30 -5.33 27.23
C ASP A 98 8.19 -4.77 25.80
N ASP A 99 6.95 -4.56 25.35
CA ASP A 99 6.58 -4.04 24.04
C ASP A 99 6.21 -2.55 24.01
N GLY A 100 6.24 -1.84 25.14
CA GLY A 100 5.74 -0.48 25.27
C GLY A 100 6.80 0.61 25.49
N GLU A 101 8.00 0.27 25.96
CA GLU A 101 9.07 1.24 26.22
C GLU A 101 9.76 1.75 24.93
N LEU A 102 9.87 0.89 23.92
CA LEU A 102 10.64 1.16 22.71
C LEU A 102 9.73 1.42 21.51
N ALA A 103 9.98 2.55 20.83
CA ALA A 103 9.25 2.85 19.62
C ALA A 103 9.57 1.83 18.51
N TRP A 104 8.57 1.05 18.07
CA TRP A 104 8.77 -0.06 17.13
C TRP A 104 8.28 0.19 15.70
N CYS A 105 8.01 1.45 15.31
CA CYS A 105 7.58 1.77 13.93
C CYS A 105 8.64 1.37 12.87
N ALA A 106 9.91 1.67 13.09
CA ALA A 106 10.99 1.28 12.19
C ALA A 106 11.31 -0.22 12.24
N ILE A 107 11.17 -0.83 13.43
CA ILE A 107 11.33 -2.27 13.63
C ILE A 107 10.26 -3.02 12.82
N PHE A 108 9.00 -2.57 12.87
CA PHE A 108 7.92 -3.12 12.05
C PHE A 108 8.24 -3.07 10.56
N ILE A 109 8.65 -1.91 10.02
CA ILE A 109 8.96 -1.78 8.59
C ILE A 109 10.14 -2.66 8.18
N ASN A 110 11.23 -2.69 8.97
CA ASN A 110 12.34 -3.61 8.72
C ASN A 110 11.89 -5.08 8.75
N THR A 111 10.99 -5.44 9.67
CA THR A 111 10.46 -6.80 9.79
C THR A 111 9.63 -7.18 8.57
N MET A 112 8.79 -6.27 8.05
CA MET A 112 8.00 -6.52 6.85
C MET A 112 8.88 -6.69 5.61
N LEU A 113 9.91 -5.84 5.46
CA LEU A 113 10.91 -5.97 4.40
C LEU A 113 11.61 -7.34 4.49
N ALA A 114 12.11 -7.71 5.67
CA ALA A 114 12.81 -8.98 5.87
C ALA A 114 11.91 -10.20 5.58
N LYS A 115 10.64 -10.16 6.00
CA LYS A 115 9.63 -11.21 5.70
C LYS A 115 9.33 -11.35 4.21
N SER A 116 9.63 -10.32 3.42
CA SER A 116 9.48 -10.29 1.97
C SER A 116 10.80 -10.54 1.24
N GLY A 117 11.86 -10.92 1.94
CA GLY A 117 13.18 -11.17 1.36
C GLY A 117 13.96 -9.89 0.99
N ILE A 118 13.49 -8.73 1.45
CA ILE A 118 14.04 -7.43 1.10
C ILE A 118 14.87 -6.90 2.28
N ARG A 119 16.06 -6.40 1.97
CA ARG A 119 16.94 -5.82 2.99
C ARG A 119 16.42 -4.46 3.44
N GLY A 120 16.10 -4.32 4.72
CA GLY A 120 15.81 -3.04 5.35
C GLY A 120 17.06 -2.25 5.75
N THR A 121 16.88 -1.19 6.52
CA THR A 121 17.98 -0.37 7.05
C THR A 121 18.74 -1.06 8.19
N GLY A 122 18.10 -2.03 8.87
CA GLY A 122 18.64 -2.66 10.07
C GLY A 122 18.67 -1.72 11.29
N SER A 123 18.05 -0.54 11.20
CA SER A 123 18.02 0.46 12.28
C SER A 123 16.61 0.64 12.83
N ALA A 124 16.50 0.75 14.15
CA ALA A 124 15.25 1.14 14.83
C ALA A 124 14.95 2.65 14.71
N ALA A 125 15.84 3.44 14.11
CA ALA A 125 15.60 4.86 13.87
C ALA A 125 14.73 5.07 12.61
N ALA A 126 13.54 5.66 12.75
CA ALA A 126 12.64 5.92 11.62
C ALA A 126 13.29 6.72 10.48
N ARG A 127 14.12 7.72 10.79
CA ARG A 127 14.80 8.54 9.80
C ARG A 127 15.88 7.80 9.01
N SER A 128 16.31 6.61 9.44
CA SER A 128 17.26 5.78 8.67
C SER A 128 16.72 5.42 7.29
N PHE A 129 15.39 5.30 7.15
CA PHE A 129 14.74 5.03 5.88
C PHE A 129 14.90 6.16 4.87
N LEU A 130 15.29 7.38 5.28
CA LEU A 130 15.65 8.43 4.32
C LEU A 130 16.88 8.09 3.46
N GLN A 131 17.59 6.98 3.70
CA GLN A 131 18.68 6.51 2.86
C GLN A 131 18.40 5.11 2.29
N TRP A 132 17.16 4.62 2.43
CA TRP A 132 16.76 3.30 1.92
C TRP A 132 16.10 3.43 0.55
N GLY A 133 16.53 2.62 -0.41
CA GLY A 133 15.98 2.61 -1.76
C GLY A 133 16.10 3.97 -2.47
N GLU A 134 15.24 4.20 -3.46
CA GLU A 134 15.25 5.40 -4.28
C GLU A 134 14.26 6.47 -3.76
N PRO A 135 14.63 7.77 -3.77
CA PRO A 135 13.70 8.85 -3.46
C PRO A 135 12.62 8.95 -4.54
N VAL A 136 11.37 9.22 -4.11
CA VAL A 136 10.26 9.48 -5.04
C VAL A 136 9.47 10.71 -4.63
N GLU A 137 9.08 11.51 -5.62
CA GLU A 137 8.24 12.71 -5.40
C GLU A 137 6.73 12.38 -5.44
N LYS A 138 6.36 11.43 -6.30
CA LYS A 138 4.99 10.96 -6.48
C LYS A 138 4.86 9.56 -5.87
N PRO A 139 4.46 9.45 -4.59
CA PRO A 139 4.39 8.17 -3.92
C PRO A 139 3.28 7.31 -4.50
N ARG A 140 3.50 6.00 -4.48
CA ARG A 140 2.51 4.96 -4.78
C ARG A 140 2.20 4.21 -3.49
N LYS A 141 1.03 3.60 -3.43
CA LYS A 141 0.60 2.81 -2.28
C LYS A 141 1.64 1.73 -1.98
N GLY A 142 2.14 1.70 -0.75
CA GLY A 142 3.22 0.82 -0.31
C GLY A 142 4.63 1.41 -0.38
N ASP A 143 4.85 2.61 -0.94
CA ASP A 143 6.13 3.30 -0.76
C ASP A 143 6.35 3.63 0.72
N ILE A 144 7.59 3.60 1.18
CA ILE A 144 7.92 3.98 2.55
C ILE A 144 7.78 5.50 2.67
N VAL A 145 7.09 5.96 3.71
CA VAL A 145 6.99 7.37 4.06
C VAL A 145 7.68 7.62 5.39
N VAL A 146 8.51 8.66 5.44
CA VAL A 146 9.21 9.08 6.65
C VAL A 146 8.70 10.43 7.11
N PHE A 147 8.40 10.56 8.40
CA PHE A 147 7.93 11.78 9.04
C PHE A 147 8.92 12.29 10.08
N TRP A 148 8.96 13.60 10.29
CA TRP A 148 9.60 14.17 11.48
C TRP A 148 8.68 14.08 12.71
N ARG A 149 9.28 14.05 13.91
CA ARG A 149 8.57 14.10 15.19
C ARG A 149 9.28 15.06 16.14
N GLY A 150 8.52 15.89 16.85
CA GLY A 150 9.07 16.93 17.75
C GLY A 150 9.63 18.12 16.97
N SER A 151 10.74 17.92 16.24
CA SER A 151 11.35 18.95 15.39
C SER A 151 11.69 18.39 14.01
N ARG A 152 11.50 19.21 12.96
CA ARG A 152 11.87 18.85 11.58
C ARG A 152 13.37 18.57 11.43
N GLN A 153 14.21 19.33 12.14
CA GLN A 153 15.67 19.11 12.15
C GLN A 153 16.14 18.09 13.20
N GLY A 154 15.26 17.62 14.09
CA GLY A 154 15.61 16.65 15.13
C GLY A 154 15.80 15.21 14.62
N TRP A 155 16.40 14.35 15.44
CA TRP A 155 16.65 12.94 15.07
C TRP A 155 15.39 12.06 15.14
N GLN A 156 14.40 12.46 15.94
CA GLN A 156 13.15 11.71 16.11
C GLN A 156 12.31 11.73 14.83
N GLY A 157 11.63 10.61 14.57
CA GLY A 157 10.76 10.48 13.42
C GLY A 157 9.71 9.39 13.59
N HIS A 158 8.90 9.23 12.55
CA HIS A 158 7.99 8.10 12.36
C HIS A 158 8.18 7.55 10.95
N VAL A 159 7.94 6.26 10.76
CA VAL A 159 8.03 5.62 9.46
C VAL A 159 6.86 4.66 9.28
N GLY A 160 6.34 4.60 8.07
CA GLY A 160 5.29 3.68 7.67
C GLY A 160 5.26 3.54 6.16
N LEU A 161 4.14 3.05 5.65
CA LEU A 161 3.87 2.88 4.23
C LEU A 161 2.80 3.89 3.81
N TYR A 162 3.08 4.65 2.75
CA TYR A 162 2.11 5.54 2.12
C TYR A 162 0.93 4.69 1.64
N TRP A 163 -0.28 5.07 2.07
CA TRP A 163 -1.50 4.29 1.84
C TRP A 163 -2.57 5.03 1.03
N GLY A 164 -2.19 6.15 0.40
CA GLY A 164 -3.06 6.98 -0.40
C GLY A 164 -3.31 8.35 0.21
N GLU A 165 -4.07 9.17 -0.52
CA GLU A 165 -4.42 10.53 -0.12
C GLU A 165 -5.57 10.54 0.89
N ALA A 166 -5.51 11.46 1.85
CA ALA A 166 -6.54 11.68 2.86
C ALA A 166 -7.03 13.14 2.84
N GLY A 167 -7.37 13.61 1.63
CA GLY A 167 -7.62 15.02 1.33
C GLY A 167 -6.35 15.76 0.90
N SER A 168 -6.43 17.10 0.79
CA SER A 168 -5.34 17.94 0.26
C SER A 168 -4.15 18.08 1.21
N GLU A 169 -4.37 18.00 2.52
CA GLU A 169 -3.34 18.30 3.53
C GLU A 169 -2.78 17.05 4.22
N HIS A 170 -3.35 15.88 3.96
CA HIS A 170 -3.05 14.67 4.71
C HIS A 170 -2.94 13.45 3.82
N ILE A 171 -2.24 12.44 4.32
CA ILE A 171 -2.08 11.13 3.70
C ILE A 171 -2.52 10.04 4.68
N TYR A 172 -2.92 8.90 4.15
CA TYR A 172 -3.03 7.68 4.93
C TYR A 172 -1.66 6.99 5.02
N CYS A 173 -1.36 6.46 6.20
CA CYS A 173 -0.12 5.76 6.50
C CYS A 173 -0.45 4.43 7.19
N LEU A 174 -0.09 3.32 6.54
CA LEU A 174 -0.08 1.99 7.14
C LEU A 174 1.24 1.81 7.89
N GLY A 175 1.21 1.66 9.21
CA GLY A 175 2.44 1.55 9.99
C GLY A 175 2.23 0.94 11.36
N GLY A 176 3.33 0.49 11.95
CA GLY A 176 3.42 0.01 13.32
C GLY A 176 3.59 1.14 14.33
N ASN A 177 3.30 0.83 15.59
CA ASN A 177 3.34 1.74 16.74
C ASN A 177 2.55 3.05 16.57
N GLN A 178 1.43 3.01 15.85
CA GLN A 178 0.55 4.16 15.66
C GLN A 178 -0.53 4.15 16.73
N ALA A 179 -0.25 4.81 17.86
CA ALA A 179 -0.98 4.62 19.10
C ALA A 179 -0.98 3.12 19.49
N ASN A 180 0.24 2.61 19.64
CA ASN A 180 0.58 1.29 20.17
C ASN A 180 0.02 0.12 19.37
N ARG A 181 -0.23 0.31 18.07
CA ARG A 181 -0.77 -0.71 17.16
C ARG A 181 -0.30 -0.57 15.73
N VAL A 182 -0.47 -1.64 14.96
CA VAL A 182 -0.46 -1.60 13.50
C VAL A 182 -1.83 -1.11 13.01
N SER A 183 -1.84 -0.02 12.26
CA SER A 183 -3.08 0.56 11.74
C SER A 183 -2.84 1.38 10.47
N ILE A 184 -3.94 1.78 9.83
CA ILE A 184 -3.93 2.86 8.85
C ILE A 184 -4.34 4.13 9.59
N ALA A 185 -3.47 5.13 9.64
CA ALA A 185 -3.72 6.39 10.33
C ALA A 185 -3.46 7.59 9.41
N LYS A 186 -4.14 8.70 9.70
CA LYS A 186 -4.02 9.95 8.94
C LYS A 186 -2.85 10.77 9.47
N TYR A 187 -1.94 11.20 8.60
CA TYR A 187 -0.82 12.07 8.94
C TYR A 187 -0.81 13.33 8.08
N PRO A 188 -0.45 14.50 8.63
CA PRO A 188 -0.34 15.72 7.85
C PRO A 188 0.87 15.66 6.92
N ARG A 189 0.69 16.11 5.67
CA ARG A 189 1.74 16.19 4.65
C ARG A 189 2.92 17.06 5.10
N SER A 190 2.67 18.10 5.89
CA SER A 190 3.69 18.98 6.47
C SER A 190 4.70 18.24 7.37
N ARG A 191 4.34 17.04 7.86
CA ARG A 191 5.24 16.18 8.63
C ARG A 191 6.15 15.30 7.80
N VAL A 192 5.89 15.15 6.50
CA VAL A 192 6.68 14.30 5.61
C VAL A 192 8.08 14.89 5.42
N LEU A 193 9.07 14.01 5.53
CA LEU A 193 10.47 14.27 5.23
C LEU A 193 10.86 13.71 3.85
N GLY A 194 10.26 12.59 3.45
CA GLY A 194 10.45 12.01 2.12
C GLY A 194 9.71 10.69 1.95
N TYR A 195 9.60 10.29 0.69
CA TYR A 195 9.09 8.98 0.28
C TYR A 195 10.20 8.17 -0.36
N ARG A 196 10.15 6.86 -0.19
CA ARG A 196 11.16 5.92 -0.67
C ARG A 196 10.52 4.70 -1.29
N ARG A 197 11.06 4.28 -2.42
CA ARG A 197 10.65 3.06 -3.12
C ARG A 197 11.81 2.08 -3.13
N GLU A 198 11.47 0.80 -3.02
CA GLU A 198 12.44 -0.27 -3.25
C GLU A 198 13.19 -0.03 -4.57
N ALA A 199 14.52 -0.05 -4.53
CA ALA A 199 15.32 0.01 -5.75
C ALA A 199 15.01 -1.27 -6.54
N GLY A 200 14.66 -1.13 -7.82
CA GLY A 200 14.39 -2.30 -8.66
C GLY A 200 15.62 -3.21 -8.69
N ASN A 201 15.41 -4.50 -8.48
CA ASN A 201 16.40 -5.49 -8.92
C ASN A 201 16.37 -5.50 -10.45
N ASP A 202 17.09 -4.58 -11.08
CA ASP A 202 17.62 -4.87 -12.40
C ASP A 202 18.68 -5.96 -12.18
N THR A 203 18.20 -7.21 -12.17
CA THR A 203 19.04 -8.39 -12.23
C THR A 203 19.91 -8.25 -13.47
N GLN A 204 21.21 -8.07 -13.25
CA GLN A 204 22.26 -8.28 -14.25
C GLN A 204 22.20 -9.71 -14.80
#